data_AF-A0A090UYZ1-F1
#
_entry.id   AF-A0A090UYZ1-F1
#
_cell.length_a   1.000
_cell.length_b   1.000
_cell.length_c   1.000
_cell.angle_alpha   90.00
_cell.angle_beta   90.00
_cell.angle_gamma   90.00
#
_symmetry.space_group_name_H-M   'P 1'
#
loop_
_entity.id
_entity.type
_entity.pdbx_description
1 polymer ?
#
loop_
_entity_poly.entity_id
_entity_poly.type
_entity_poly.pdbx_seq_one_letter_code
_entity_poly.pdbx_strand_id
1 'polypeptide(L)' 'MNQIKKGNVITVRLNDVQVQALQEIMNSDKVQKKNLSATLQYLVNQYMVFNKK' A
#
# COMPACT_ATOMS: atom_id res chain seq x y z
N MET A 1 18.43 -12.85 -20.54
CA MET A 1 17.85 -11.49 -20.41
C MET A 1 16.72 -11.57 -19.39
N ASN A 2 16.94 -11.07 -18.17
CA ASN A 2 15.88 -11.05 -17.14
C ASN A 2 14.85 -10.00 -17.54
N GLN A 3 13.66 -10.44 -17.96
CA GLN A 3 12.52 -9.55 -18.13
C GLN A 3 12.18 -8.97 -16.75
N ILE A 4 12.62 -7.73 -16.50
CA ILE A 4 12.08 -6.93 -15.41
C ILE A 4 10.59 -6.84 -15.72
N LYS A 5 9.75 -7.58 -14.98
CA LYS A 5 8.30 -7.44 -15.04
C LYS A 5 8.04 -5.96 -14.74
N LYS A 6 7.75 -5.16 -15.78
CA LYS A 6 7.27 -3.79 -15.61
C LYS A 6 5.97 -3.92 -14.85
N GLY A 7 6.02 -3.75 -13.54
CA GLY A 7 4.83 -3.78 -12.69
C GLY A 7 3.86 -2.75 -13.22
N ASN A 8 2.58 -3.11 -13.35
CA ASN A 8 1.54 -2.15 -13.69
C ASN A 8 1.54 -1.07 -12.61
N VAL A 9 2.03 0.12 -12.95
CA VAL A 9 2.06 1.27 -12.04
C VAL A 9 0.68 1.90 -12.07
N ILE A 10 0.03 1.91 -10.91
CA ILE A 10 -1.27 2.58 -10.72
C ILE A 10 -1.01 3.86 -9.93
N THR A 11 -1.47 5.00 -10.46
CA THR A 11 -1.44 6.27 -9.75
C THR A 11 -2.79 6.50 -9.08
N VAL A 12 -2.77 6.79 -7.78
CA VAL A 12 -3.97 7.08 -6.99
C VAL A 12 -3.84 8.47 -6.40
N ARG A 13 -4.91 9.27 -6.46
CA ARG A 13 -4.98 10.55 -5.75
C ARG A 13 -5.61 10.33 -4.39
N LEU A 14 -4.93 10.80 -3.36
CA LEU A 14 -5.36 10.74 -1.97
C LEU A 14 -5.49 12.17 -1.44
N ASN A 15 -6.44 12.39 -0.55
CA ASN A 15 -6.54 13.64 0.19
C ASN A 15 -5.57 13.65 1.39
N ASP A 16 -5.39 14.81 2.02
CA ASP A 16 -4.41 14.99 3.10
C ASP A 16 -4.67 14.06 4.28
N VAL A 17 -5.93 13.84 4.64
CA VAL A 17 -6.34 12.95 5.75
C VAL A 17 -5.94 11.50 5.44
N GLN A 18 -6.15 11.04 4.22
CA GLN A 18 -5.75 9.69 3.78
C GLN A 18 -4.23 9.53 3.76
N VAL A 19 -3.50 10.57 3.36
CA VAL A 19 -2.02 10.56 3.36
C VAL A 19 -1.49 10.50 4.79
N GLN A 20 -2.05 11.28 5.72
CA GLN A 20 -1.68 11.25 7.14
C GLN A 20 -1.92 9.88 7.75
N ALA A 21 -3.10 9.28 7.53
CA ALA A 21 -3.40 7.94 8.01
C ALA A 21 -2.42 6.89 7.47
N LEU A 22 -2.03 6.98 6.18
CA LEU A 22 -1.00 6.11 5.62
C LEU A 22 0.36 6.33 6.28
N GLN A 23 0.75 7.56 6.60
CA GLN A 23 2.02 7.85 7.28
C GLN A 23 2.05 7.26 8.69
N GLU A 24 0.96 7.35 9.45
CA GLU A 24 0.84 6.73 10.78
C GLU A 24 0.98 5.21 10.71
N ILE A 25 0.30 4.58 9.75
CA ILE A 25 0.38 3.12 9.55
C ILE A 25 1.77 2.70 9.08
N MET A 26 2.40 3.48 8.20
CA MET A 26 3.76 3.24 7.72
C MET A 26 4.79 3.27 8.86
N ASN A 27 4.54 4.09 9.88
CA ASN A 27 5.39 4.19 11.08
C ASN A 27 5.12 3.09 12.11
N SER A 28 4.08 2.27 11.91
CA SER A 28 3.80 1.10 12.76
C SER A 28 4.67 -0.10 12.36
N ASP A 29 4.81 -1.06 13.27
CA ASP A 29 5.56 -2.31 13.02
C ASP A 29 4.82 -3.29 12.08
N LYS A 30 3.63 -2.93 11.59
CA LYS A 30 2.81 -3.78 10.72
C LYS A 30 3.28 -3.77 9.26
N VAL A 31 4.06 -2.76 8.85
CA VAL A 31 4.50 -2.60 7.46
C VAL A 31 6.01 -2.80 7.37
N GLN A 32 6.44 -3.88 6.69
CA GLN A 32 7.86 -4.20 6.53
C GLN A 32 8.65 -3.16 5.71
N LYS A 33 7.98 -2.50 4.76
CA LYS A 33 8.59 -1.47 3.89
C LYS A 33 8.00 -0.11 4.22
N LYS A 34 8.80 0.78 4.79
CA LYS A 34 8.41 2.14 5.19
C LYS A 34 8.28 3.09 3.99
N ASN A 35 7.37 2.78 3.06
CA ASN A 35 6.96 3.66 1.98
C ASN A 35 5.44 3.60 1.77
N LEU A 36 4.88 4.67 1.19
CA LEU A 36 3.43 4.84 1.05
C LEU A 36 2.79 3.78 0.15
N SER A 37 3.46 3.35 -0.93
CA SER A 37 2.91 2.36 -1.85
C SER A 37 2.79 0.97 -1.22
N ALA A 38 3.81 0.54 -0.47
CA ALA A 38 3.76 -0.72 0.28
C ALA A 38 2.71 -0.68 1.40
N THR A 39 2.56 0.47 2.07
CA THR A 39 1.53 0.68 3.09
C THR A 39 0.13 0.60 2.50
N LEU A 40 -0.10 1.25 1.36
CA LEU A 40 -1.37 1.19 0.64
C LEU A 40 -1.66 -0.25 0.15
N GLN A 41 -0.66 -0.93 -0.40
CA GLN A 41 -0.81 -2.34 -0.81
C GLN A 41 -1.15 -3.25 0.37
N TYR A 42 -0.53 -3.02 1.54
CA TYR A 42 -0.87 -3.74 2.76
C TYR A 42 -2.35 -3.57 3.11
N LEU A 43 -2.88 -2.34 3.09
CA LEU A 43 -4.29 -2.07 3.37
C LEU A 43 -5.23 -2.73 2.36
N VAL A 44 -4.92 -2.64 1.07
CA VAL A 44 -5.71 -3.31 0.01
C VAL A 44 -5.73 -4.82 0.24
N ASN A 45 -4.59 -5.42 0.59
CA ASN A 45 -4.51 -6.85 0.90
C ASN A 45 -5.35 -7.22 2.13
N GLN A 46 -5.28 -6.43 3.21
CA GLN A 46 -6.12 -6.66 4.39
C GLN A 46 -7.60 -6.59 4.04
N TYR A 47 -8.02 -5.57 3.29
CA TYR A 47 -9.40 -5.43 2.83
C TYR A 47 -9.85 -6.65 2.01
N MET A 48 -9.02 -7.15 1.08
CA MET A 48 -9.35 -8.35 0.30
C MET A 48 -9.49 -9.61 1.16
N VAL A 49 -8.67 -9.75 2.20
CA VAL A 49 -8.77 -10.89 3.14
C VAL A 49 -10.04 -10.78 3.99
N PHE A 50 -10.33 -9.62 4.55
CA PHE A 50 -11.53 -9.42 5.39
C PHE A 50 -12.84 -9.53 4.60
N ASN A 51 -12.83 -9.18 3.31
CA ASN A 51 -14.03 -9.21 2.46
C ASN A 51 -14.11 -10.43 1.54
N LYS A 52 -13.17 -11.37 1.65
CA LYS A 52 -13.32 -12.68 1.01
C LYS A 52 -14.42 -13.44 1.75
N LYS A 53 -15.59 -13.53 1.12
CA LYS A 53 -16.64 -14.50 1.49
C LYS A 53 -16.21 -15.91 1.12
#